data_AF-E3NBP9-F1
#
_entry.id   AF-E3NBP9-F1
#
_cell.length_a   1.000
_cell.length_b   1.000
_cell.length_c   1.000
_cell.angle_alpha   90.00
_cell.angle_beta   90.00
_cell.angle_gamma   90.00
#
_symmetry.space_group_name_H-M   'P 1'
#
loop_
_entity.id
_entity.type
_entity.pdbx_description
1 polymer ?
#
loop_
_entity_poly.entity_id
_entity_poly.type
_entity_poly.pdbx_seq_one_letter_code
_entity_poly.pdbx_strand_id
1 'polypeptide(L)'
;MPLDGVIIEIEERERDDFLLRARIAELVAQLRLETSENLRKSAQETVLKRQIEREQDGHRKVVQHLEKERARWERKTQVDSQIGRGNEKERERKTEDLEKFLVEELEHLAQNDKLIFDESTGNSIWMCISGDKGGGEFKLCATIGNVVAPNSAYHIVPLDMFTDDEKVEAIKEYLADTIEQLNNLTEIKLNIGGVMTSYPVEQYLAGDLKFQYQMIGHKGAAAKKSCMHCFSDGRVKIGSYERGRCLKARTEADYLLDSANEKNSNSVIPGSAFVFNNVRLANIVPPSLHILMGVAHRYGFKFLLDLAMDIDNKSNTKIDKRDMNVKEKEYNGLKKHLDSFEVVLQVMSRFKTSTIIPAQSHTSPCSAEWCLFRDNEMKKAGVFKSTPLRCATCSEVNHAVCSGLWSEDDWELLSQVEPDMDCLRCCGRKGAMIEEDARKVEREMREKLEELKRELEMLMTAVNGEGEKREELEKAWGDCEADMSAWQQNFTGNHTMKLLQEEAVNHYTSVFPPTDEILHDVMLHHLKQFQSQENMTPKLHLLLEHVLPFMRRHKTWAKTSEQGLEALHAIVNRLLNKYRCTRNKEEQMSQVFCSLLHLGYINSNF
;
A
#
# COMPACT_ATOMS: atom_id res chain seq x y z
N MET A 1 24.28 -18.29 -23.68
CA MET A 1 24.67 -18.83 -22.36
C MET A 1 26.11 -18.39 -22.09
N PRO A 2 26.39 -17.61 -21.05
CA PRO A 2 27.71 -17.60 -20.43
C PRO A 2 27.78 -18.73 -19.38
N LEU A 3 28.96 -19.35 -19.26
CA LEU A 3 29.21 -20.57 -18.49
C LEU A 3 29.00 -20.45 -16.96
N ASP A 4 28.84 -19.23 -16.43
CA ASP A 4 28.68 -19.00 -14.99
C ASP A 4 27.29 -19.40 -14.44
N GLY A 5 26.25 -19.43 -15.30
CA GLY A 5 24.90 -19.86 -14.90
C GLY A 5 24.76 -21.38 -14.76
N VAL A 6 25.55 -22.14 -15.50
CA VAL A 6 25.53 -23.62 -15.47
C VAL A 6 26.31 -24.16 -14.28
N ILE A 7 27.34 -23.44 -13.84
CA ILE A 7 28.12 -23.81 -12.64
C ILE A 7 27.27 -23.58 -11.38
N ILE A 8 26.48 -22.52 -11.31
CA ILE A 8 25.55 -22.27 -10.17
C ILE A 8 24.38 -23.28 -10.17
N GLU A 9 23.84 -23.66 -11.34
CA GLU A 9 22.81 -24.72 -11.46
C GLU A 9 23.31 -26.11 -11.05
N ILE A 10 24.59 -26.41 -11.28
CA ILE A 10 25.22 -27.67 -10.83
C ILE A 10 25.58 -27.58 -9.35
N GLU A 11 26.17 -26.48 -8.87
CA GLU A 11 26.55 -26.28 -7.47
C GLU A 11 25.35 -26.17 -6.50
N GLU A 12 24.15 -25.82 -6.97
CA GLU A 12 22.93 -25.80 -6.16
C GLU A 12 22.15 -27.12 -6.17
N ARG A 13 22.08 -27.82 -7.32
CA ARG A 13 21.64 -29.23 -7.34
C ARG A 13 22.59 -30.12 -6.54
N GLU A 14 23.89 -29.85 -6.63
CA GLU A 14 24.88 -30.49 -5.78
C GLU A 14 24.75 -30.04 -4.34
N ARG A 15 24.26 -28.82 -3.99
CA ARG A 15 24.03 -28.41 -2.58
C ARG A 15 22.84 -29.09 -1.92
N ASP A 16 21.71 -29.24 -2.61
CA ASP A 16 20.54 -29.97 -2.08
C ASP A 16 20.83 -31.48 -2.01
N ASP A 17 21.52 -32.02 -3.01
CA ASP A 17 22.07 -33.39 -2.98
C ASP A 17 23.20 -33.52 -1.93
N PHE A 18 23.98 -32.47 -1.67
CA PHE A 18 25.06 -32.44 -0.66
C PHE A 18 24.52 -32.34 0.75
N LEU A 19 23.46 -31.58 1.03
CA LEU A 19 22.82 -31.54 2.34
C LEU A 19 22.17 -32.89 2.67
N LEU A 20 21.51 -33.52 1.68
CA LEU A 20 20.96 -34.87 1.83
C LEU A 20 22.06 -35.93 1.95
N ARG A 21 23.12 -35.88 1.12
CA ARG A 21 24.29 -36.78 1.20
C ARG A 21 25.10 -36.56 2.47
N ALA A 22 25.23 -35.33 2.96
CA ALA A 22 25.89 -35.01 4.22
C ALA A 22 25.10 -35.57 5.39
N ARG A 23 23.76 -35.47 5.37
CA ARG A 23 22.91 -36.06 6.40
C ARG A 23 22.89 -37.59 6.34
N ILE A 24 22.86 -38.18 5.14
CA ILE A 24 23.04 -39.64 4.96
C ILE A 24 24.43 -40.06 5.44
N ALA A 25 25.48 -39.29 5.15
CA ALA A 25 26.85 -39.57 5.60
C ALA A 25 26.99 -39.45 7.12
N GLU A 26 26.30 -38.49 7.74
CA GLU A 26 26.24 -38.28 9.18
C GLU A 26 25.48 -39.42 9.88
N LEU A 27 24.33 -39.85 9.33
CA LEU A 27 23.58 -41.02 9.79
C LEU A 27 24.35 -42.32 9.59
N VAL A 28 25.09 -42.47 8.49
CA VAL A 28 25.97 -43.63 8.23
C VAL A 28 27.18 -43.61 9.17
N ALA A 29 27.71 -42.44 9.52
CA ALA A 29 28.78 -42.30 10.50
C ALA A 29 28.30 -42.64 11.92
N GLN A 30 27.09 -42.20 12.29
CA GLN A 30 26.43 -42.59 13.54
C GLN A 30 26.19 -44.11 13.58
N LEU A 31 25.70 -44.72 12.50
CA LEU A 31 25.54 -46.18 12.37
C LEU A 31 26.87 -46.93 12.57
N ARG A 32 27.97 -46.40 12.01
CA ARG A 32 29.32 -46.97 12.11
C ARG A 32 29.92 -46.85 13.52
N LEU A 33 29.65 -45.74 14.21
CA LEU A 33 30.04 -45.54 15.61
C LEU A 33 29.28 -46.49 16.53
N GLU A 34 27.96 -46.60 16.33
CA GLU A 34 27.09 -47.50 17.11
C GLU A 34 27.39 -49.00 16.87
N THR A 35 27.84 -49.39 15.67
CA THR A 35 28.28 -50.76 15.38
C THR A 35 29.66 -51.11 15.94
N SER A 36 30.45 -50.13 16.38
CA SER A 36 31.79 -50.35 16.98
C SER A 36 31.75 -50.57 18.50
N GLU A 37 30.68 -50.16 19.19
CA GLU A 37 30.47 -50.32 20.62
C GLU A 37 29.54 -51.51 20.93
N ASN A 38 30.09 -52.73 20.98
CA ASN A 38 29.30 -53.93 21.25
C ASN A 38 28.79 -53.98 22.72
N LEU A 39 27.46 -53.93 22.90
CA LEU A 39 26.65 -54.97 23.62
C LEU A 39 25.18 -54.62 23.91
N ARG A 40 24.65 -53.47 23.46
CA ARG A 40 23.20 -53.25 23.41
C ARG A 40 22.86 -52.54 22.12
N LYS A 41 21.74 -52.94 21.49
CA LYS A 41 20.97 -52.20 20.45
C LYS A 41 20.99 -52.79 19.02
N SER A 42 20.55 -54.04 18.85
CA SER A 42 20.03 -54.46 17.54
C SER A 42 18.80 -53.63 17.11
N ALA A 43 18.06 -53.07 18.08
CA ALA A 43 16.87 -52.26 17.83
C ALA A 43 17.19 -50.86 17.24
N GLN A 44 18.19 -50.13 17.74
CA GLN A 44 18.49 -48.79 17.21
C GLN A 44 19.22 -48.83 15.86
N GLU A 45 20.10 -49.82 15.64
CA GLU A 45 20.70 -50.04 14.32
C GLU A 45 19.63 -50.33 13.25
N THR A 46 18.60 -51.10 13.61
CA THR A 46 17.46 -51.39 12.72
C THR A 46 16.61 -50.14 12.47
N VAL A 47 16.42 -49.27 13.48
CA VAL A 47 15.69 -48.00 13.35
C VAL A 47 16.43 -47.05 12.41
N LEU A 48 17.74 -46.89 12.58
CA LEU A 48 18.55 -45.97 11.79
C LEU A 48 18.68 -46.44 10.33
N LYS A 49 18.83 -47.76 10.08
CA LYS A 49 18.79 -48.34 8.73
C LYS A 49 17.44 -48.12 8.05
N ARG A 50 16.33 -48.34 8.76
CA ARG A 50 14.97 -48.06 8.25
C ARG A 50 14.75 -46.58 7.95
N GLN A 51 15.34 -45.69 8.75
CA GLN A 51 15.27 -44.25 8.53
C GLN A 51 16.03 -43.85 7.26
N ILE A 52 17.25 -44.38 7.04
CA ILE A 52 18.01 -44.16 5.80
C ILE A 52 17.25 -44.71 4.58
N GLU A 53 16.66 -45.90 4.67
CA GLU A 53 15.86 -46.48 3.58
C GLU A 53 14.61 -45.66 3.27
N ARG A 54 13.92 -45.13 4.28
CA ARG A 54 12.74 -44.25 4.11
C ARG A 54 13.09 -42.94 3.41
N GLU A 55 14.18 -42.29 3.82
CA GLU A 55 14.68 -41.06 3.19
C GLU A 55 15.03 -41.29 1.71
N GLN A 56 15.72 -42.39 1.42
CA GLN A 56 16.08 -42.75 0.05
C GLN A 56 14.87 -43.16 -0.81
N ASP A 57 13.86 -43.79 -0.23
CA ASP A 57 12.63 -44.19 -0.92
C ASP A 57 11.70 -42.99 -1.19
N GLY A 58 11.56 -42.07 -0.21
CA GLY A 58 10.84 -40.81 -0.35
C GLY A 58 11.41 -39.96 -1.48
N HIS A 59 12.73 -39.76 -1.50
CA HIS A 59 13.42 -39.04 -2.56
C HIS A 59 13.23 -39.72 -3.94
N ARG A 60 13.33 -41.05 -4.02
CA ARG A 60 13.08 -41.80 -5.27
C ARG A 60 11.66 -41.63 -5.79
N LYS A 61 10.66 -41.67 -4.90
CA LYS A 61 9.24 -41.51 -5.27
C LYS A 61 8.96 -40.11 -5.78
N VAL A 62 9.54 -39.08 -5.16
CA VAL A 62 9.44 -37.68 -5.61
C VAL A 62 10.06 -37.51 -6.99
N VAL A 63 11.28 -38.01 -7.21
CA VAL A 63 11.94 -37.95 -8.54
C VAL A 63 11.12 -38.67 -9.61
N GLN A 64 10.59 -39.86 -9.30
CA GLN A 64 9.75 -40.62 -10.24
C GLN A 64 8.40 -39.95 -10.53
N HIS A 65 7.81 -39.26 -9.55
CA HIS A 65 6.57 -38.49 -9.74
C HIS A 65 6.83 -37.30 -10.66
N LEU A 66 7.91 -36.54 -10.41
CA LEU A 66 8.31 -35.40 -11.23
C LEU A 66 8.69 -35.79 -12.67
N GLU A 67 9.37 -36.92 -12.87
CA GLU A 67 9.67 -37.44 -14.20
C GLU A 67 8.40 -37.88 -14.95
N LYS A 68 7.40 -38.44 -14.26
CA LYS A 68 6.10 -38.80 -14.85
C LYS A 68 5.27 -37.58 -15.23
N GLU A 69 5.24 -36.56 -14.38
CA GLU A 69 4.55 -35.30 -14.66
C GLU A 69 5.21 -34.57 -15.84
N ARG A 70 6.55 -34.48 -15.86
CA ARG A 70 7.32 -33.94 -16.99
C ARG A 70 7.04 -34.67 -18.31
N ALA A 71 7.06 -36.01 -18.30
CA ALA A 71 6.82 -36.83 -19.48
C ALA A 71 5.34 -36.85 -19.94
N ARG A 72 4.38 -36.57 -19.05
CA ARG A 72 2.99 -36.31 -19.44
C ARG A 72 2.86 -34.95 -20.11
N TRP A 73 3.60 -33.97 -19.62
CA TRP A 73 3.55 -32.60 -20.12
C TRP A 73 4.15 -32.46 -21.52
N GLU A 74 5.34 -33.05 -21.77
CA GLU A 74 5.99 -33.09 -23.10
C GLU A 74 5.07 -33.67 -24.20
N ARG A 75 4.18 -34.61 -23.82
CA ARG A 75 3.16 -35.19 -24.72
C ARG A 75 1.98 -34.26 -24.98
N LYS A 76 1.60 -33.40 -24.02
CA LYS A 76 0.50 -32.44 -24.14
C LYS A 76 0.92 -31.21 -24.94
N THR A 77 2.15 -30.71 -24.75
CA THR A 77 2.69 -29.57 -25.52
C THR A 77 2.84 -29.87 -27.01
N GLN A 78 3.11 -31.14 -27.38
CA GLN A 78 3.16 -31.56 -28.78
C GLN A 78 1.79 -31.49 -29.47
N VAL A 79 0.70 -31.72 -28.73
CA VAL A 79 -0.69 -31.66 -29.23
C VAL A 79 -1.17 -30.22 -29.37
N ASP A 80 -0.83 -29.35 -28.42
CA ASP A 80 -1.29 -27.96 -28.40
C ASP A 80 -0.54 -27.03 -29.39
N SER A 81 0.66 -27.42 -29.83
CA SER A 81 1.42 -26.69 -30.87
C SER A 81 0.74 -26.63 -32.24
N GLN A 82 -0.37 -27.36 -32.44
CA GLN A 82 -1.18 -27.34 -33.66
C GLN A 82 -2.37 -26.35 -33.63
N ILE A 83 -2.66 -25.70 -32.50
CA ILE A 83 -3.82 -24.81 -32.37
C ILE A 83 -3.37 -23.35 -32.12
N GLY A 84 -3.51 -22.54 -33.18
CA GLY A 84 -3.31 -21.09 -33.37
C GLY A 84 -2.99 -20.16 -32.18
N ARG A 85 -1.95 -19.34 -32.38
CA ARG A 85 -1.58 -18.13 -31.61
C ARG A 85 -2.67 -17.06 -31.69
N GLY A 86 -3.25 -16.69 -30.56
CA GLY A 86 -4.06 -15.48 -30.36
C GLY A 86 -3.64 -14.78 -29.06
N ASN A 87 -3.50 -13.45 -29.14
CA ASN A 87 -3.12 -12.48 -28.09
C ASN A 87 -3.10 -12.99 -26.62
N GLU A 88 -1.91 -13.12 -26.05
CA GLU A 88 -1.60 -13.56 -24.68
C GLU A 88 -2.17 -12.58 -23.62
N LYS A 89 -3.39 -12.86 -23.16
CA LYS A 89 -3.78 -12.66 -21.75
C LYS A 89 -3.74 -14.05 -21.12
N GLU A 90 -2.72 -14.28 -20.30
CA GLU A 90 -2.26 -15.63 -19.93
C GLU A 90 -3.01 -16.24 -18.72
N ARG A 91 -3.00 -17.57 -18.69
CA ARG A 91 -4.02 -18.50 -18.20
C ARG A 91 -3.72 -19.05 -16.78
N GLU A 92 -4.78 -19.53 -16.11
CA GLU A 92 -4.91 -20.17 -14.78
C GLU A 92 -3.96 -21.36 -14.49
N ARG A 93 -3.56 -21.55 -13.22
CA ARG A 93 -2.70 -22.65 -12.75
C ARG A 93 -3.17 -23.16 -11.38
N LYS A 94 -3.85 -24.31 -11.37
CA LYS A 94 -4.56 -24.85 -10.20
C LYS A 94 -4.03 -26.19 -9.68
N THR A 95 -4.32 -26.48 -8.41
CA THR A 95 -4.31 -27.85 -7.88
C THR A 95 -5.47 -28.65 -8.49
N GLU A 96 -5.19 -29.76 -9.19
CA GLU A 96 -6.20 -30.51 -9.95
C GLU A 96 -7.26 -31.20 -9.07
N ASP A 97 -6.89 -31.67 -7.88
CA ASP A 97 -7.79 -32.32 -6.90
C ASP A 97 -7.42 -31.87 -5.49
N LEU A 98 -8.13 -30.85 -5.00
CA LEU A 98 -7.89 -30.22 -3.71
C LEU A 98 -8.15 -31.18 -2.54
N GLU A 99 -9.25 -31.93 -2.58
CA GLU A 99 -9.62 -32.83 -1.49
C GLU A 99 -8.56 -33.91 -1.32
N LYS A 100 -8.14 -34.53 -2.44
CA LYS A 100 -7.09 -35.55 -2.42
C LYS A 100 -5.77 -35.00 -1.89
N PHE A 101 -5.36 -33.81 -2.35
CA PHE A 101 -4.15 -33.16 -1.86
C PHE A 101 -4.20 -32.93 -0.34
N LEU A 102 -5.32 -32.41 0.17
CA LEU A 102 -5.50 -32.17 1.61
C LEU A 102 -5.54 -33.46 2.42
N VAL A 103 -6.14 -34.54 1.90
CA VAL A 103 -6.12 -35.87 2.54
C VAL A 103 -4.68 -36.35 2.69
N GLU A 104 -3.90 -36.34 1.60
CA GLU A 104 -2.50 -36.78 1.61
C GLU A 104 -1.67 -35.95 2.62
N GLU A 105 -1.87 -34.64 2.64
CA GLU A 105 -1.18 -33.73 3.55
C GLU A 105 -1.57 -33.94 5.02
N LEU A 106 -2.86 -34.04 5.33
CA LEU A 106 -3.37 -34.21 6.69
C LEU A 106 -3.02 -35.59 7.27
N GLU A 107 -3.14 -36.66 6.47
CA GLU A 107 -2.69 -38.00 6.87
C GLU A 107 -1.19 -38.03 7.12
N HIS A 108 -0.41 -37.31 6.31
CA HIS A 108 1.02 -37.19 6.50
C HIS A 108 1.39 -36.43 7.79
N LEU A 109 0.71 -35.30 8.07
CA LEU A 109 0.86 -34.60 9.34
C LEU A 109 0.49 -35.50 10.53
N ALA A 110 -0.55 -36.33 10.40
CA ALA A 110 -0.94 -37.27 11.44
C ALA A 110 0.11 -38.38 11.64
N GLN A 111 0.70 -38.91 10.57
CA GLN A 111 1.75 -39.92 10.63
C GLN A 111 3.03 -39.43 11.32
N ASN A 112 3.27 -38.12 11.31
CA ASN A 112 4.44 -37.48 11.93
C ASN A 112 4.12 -36.78 13.26
N ASP A 113 2.96 -37.07 13.88
CA ASP A 113 2.51 -36.47 15.15
C ASP A 113 2.43 -34.91 15.11
N LYS A 114 2.23 -34.33 13.91
CA LYS A 114 2.12 -32.89 13.68
C LYS A 114 0.69 -32.39 13.51
N LEU A 115 -0.27 -33.29 13.27
CA LEU A 115 -1.69 -32.94 13.18
C LEU A 115 -2.25 -32.71 14.59
N ILE A 116 -2.63 -31.47 14.89
CA ILE A 116 -3.05 -31.04 16.23
C ILE A 116 -4.51 -30.61 16.23
N PHE A 117 -5.22 -31.05 17.27
CA PHE A 117 -6.55 -30.57 17.62
C PHE A 117 -6.49 -29.89 19.00
N ASP A 118 -6.81 -28.61 19.06
CA ASP A 118 -6.76 -27.79 20.27
C ASP A 118 -8.09 -27.08 20.54
N GLU A 119 -8.14 -26.20 21.55
CA GLU A 119 -9.36 -25.46 21.91
C GLU A 119 -9.90 -24.58 20.77
N SER A 120 -9.04 -24.14 19.84
CA SER A 120 -9.45 -23.33 18.69
C SER A 120 -10.06 -24.19 17.58
N THR A 121 -9.49 -25.34 17.29
CA THR A 121 -9.98 -26.22 16.20
C THR A 121 -11.08 -27.17 16.65
N GLY A 122 -11.17 -27.48 17.96
CA GLY A 122 -12.01 -28.58 18.42
C GLY A 122 -11.68 -29.86 17.65
N ASN A 123 -12.70 -30.56 17.15
CA ASN A 123 -12.56 -31.77 16.32
C ASN A 123 -12.70 -31.50 14.81
N SER A 124 -12.53 -30.25 14.36
CA SER A 124 -12.63 -29.89 12.95
C SER A 124 -11.26 -29.60 12.32
N ILE A 125 -11.20 -29.70 10.99
CA ILE A 125 -10.09 -29.20 10.20
C ILE A 125 -10.29 -27.71 10.00
N TRP A 126 -9.38 -26.91 10.55
CA TRP A 126 -9.32 -25.48 10.35
C TRP A 126 -8.65 -25.21 9.00
N MET A 127 -9.42 -24.76 8.01
CA MET A 127 -8.90 -24.40 6.69
C MET A 127 -9.14 -22.92 6.41
N CYS A 128 -8.05 -22.15 6.32
CA CYS A 128 -8.14 -20.73 6.02
C CYS A 128 -7.83 -20.46 4.56
N ILE A 129 -8.78 -19.84 3.86
CA ILE A 129 -8.63 -19.37 2.49
C ILE A 129 -8.12 -17.93 2.54
N SER A 130 -7.11 -17.63 1.74
CA SER A 130 -6.49 -16.31 1.73
C SER A 130 -5.98 -15.95 0.34
N GLY A 131 -6.04 -14.67 -0.01
CA GLY A 131 -5.55 -14.17 -1.28
C GLY A 131 -4.68 -12.93 -1.10
N ASP A 132 -3.69 -12.80 -1.97
CA ASP A 132 -2.82 -11.63 -2.06
C ASP A 132 -2.53 -11.26 -3.51
N LYS A 133 -2.60 -9.97 -3.81
CA LYS A 133 -2.05 -9.40 -5.03
C LYS A 133 -0.78 -8.64 -4.68
N GLY A 134 0.34 -9.23 -5.08
CA GLY A 134 1.62 -8.54 -4.98
C GLY A 134 2.35 -8.62 -6.31
N GLY A 135 2.91 -7.50 -6.75
CA GLY A 135 3.53 -7.41 -8.08
C GLY A 135 2.49 -7.47 -9.20
N GLY A 136 2.72 -8.36 -10.17
CA GLY A 136 1.87 -8.53 -11.35
C GLY A 136 0.88 -9.70 -11.25
N GLU A 137 0.86 -10.39 -10.10
CA GLU A 137 0.21 -11.68 -9.95
C GLU A 137 -0.61 -11.79 -8.65
N PHE A 138 -1.77 -12.43 -8.79
CA PHE A 138 -2.66 -12.80 -7.69
C PHE A 138 -2.40 -14.25 -7.30
N LYS A 139 -2.40 -14.54 -5.99
CA LYS A 139 -2.29 -15.88 -5.44
C LYS A 139 -3.50 -16.18 -4.56
N LEU A 140 -4.14 -17.32 -4.79
CA LEU A 140 -5.09 -17.91 -3.86
C LEU A 140 -4.41 -19.06 -3.12
N CYS A 141 -4.52 -19.08 -1.79
CA CYS A 141 -3.89 -20.09 -0.96
C CYS A 141 -4.84 -20.62 0.13
N ALA A 142 -4.58 -21.85 0.57
CA ALA A 142 -5.16 -22.44 1.77
C ALA A 142 -4.09 -22.58 2.85
N THR A 143 -4.47 -22.40 4.12
CA THR A 143 -3.62 -22.65 5.28
C THR A 143 -4.33 -23.60 6.24
N ILE A 144 -3.64 -24.67 6.64
CA ILE A 144 -4.14 -25.63 7.63
C ILE A 144 -3.79 -25.10 9.03
N GLY A 145 -4.81 -24.88 9.86
CA GLY A 145 -4.62 -24.40 11.24
C GLY A 145 -4.18 -25.49 12.22
N ASN A 146 -4.38 -26.77 11.89
CA ASN A 146 -4.13 -27.93 12.75
C ASN A 146 -2.64 -28.30 12.86
N VAL A 147 -1.76 -27.31 13.00
CA VAL A 147 -0.30 -27.46 13.18
C VAL A 147 0.19 -26.43 14.20
N VAL A 148 1.44 -26.56 14.66
CA VAL A 148 2.04 -25.64 15.67
C VAL A 148 2.27 -24.24 15.10
N ALA A 149 2.74 -24.15 13.85
CA ALA A 149 3.16 -22.89 13.22
C ALA A 149 2.41 -22.60 11.91
N PRO A 150 1.07 -22.47 11.94
CA PRO A 150 0.22 -22.33 10.75
C PRO A 150 0.54 -21.13 9.85
N ASN A 151 1.06 -20.01 10.40
CA ASN A 151 1.47 -18.84 9.61
C ASN A 151 2.85 -18.99 8.94
N SER A 152 3.47 -20.17 9.00
CA SER A 152 4.70 -20.44 8.24
C SER A 152 4.39 -20.45 6.74
N ALA A 153 5.23 -19.79 5.93
CA ALA A 153 5.11 -19.85 4.47
C ALA A 153 5.18 -21.28 3.92
N TYR A 154 5.77 -22.20 4.67
CA TYR A 154 5.90 -23.62 4.32
C TYR A 154 4.66 -24.46 4.66
N HIS A 155 3.69 -23.92 5.38
CA HIS A 155 2.40 -24.57 5.65
C HIS A 155 1.25 -23.94 4.86
N ILE A 156 1.58 -23.01 3.95
CA ILE A 156 0.64 -22.43 3.02
C ILE A 156 0.64 -23.23 1.73
N VAL A 157 -0.54 -23.70 1.36
CA VAL A 157 -0.80 -24.44 0.14
C VAL A 157 -1.24 -23.46 -0.93
N PRO A 158 -0.44 -23.22 -1.98
CA PRO A 158 -0.92 -22.46 -3.13
C PRO A 158 -2.02 -23.28 -3.82
N LEU A 159 -3.19 -22.68 -4.02
CA LEU A 159 -4.31 -23.31 -4.69
C LEU A 159 -4.33 -22.94 -6.17
N ASP A 160 -4.14 -21.64 -6.44
CA ASP A 160 -4.25 -21.09 -7.78
C ASP A 160 -3.51 -19.76 -7.91
N MET A 161 -3.07 -19.42 -9.12
CA MET A 161 -2.39 -18.15 -9.42
C MET A 161 -2.71 -17.66 -10.83
N PHE A 162 -2.89 -16.34 -10.98
CA PHE A 162 -3.06 -15.70 -12.29
C PHE A 162 -2.44 -14.30 -12.35
N THR A 163 -2.25 -13.78 -13.56
CA THR A 163 -1.62 -12.46 -13.81
C THR A 163 -2.65 -11.47 -14.37
N ASP A 164 -3.57 -11.02 -13.52
CA ASP A 164 -4.53 -9.95 -13.81
C ASP A 164 -4.88 -9.20 -12.52
N ASP A 165 -5.86 -8.31 -12.56
CA ASP A 165 -6.35 -7.58 -11.41
C ASP A 165 -7.13 -8.48 -10.43
N GLU A 166 -7.06 -8.18 -9.15
CA GLU A 166 -7.73 -8.94 -8.07
C GLU A 166 -9.24 -8.64 -8.00
N LYS A 167 -9.88 -8.33 -9.13
CA LYS A 167 -11.32 -8.08 -9.17
C LYS A 167 -12.08 -9.38 -8.98
N VAL A 168 -13.24 -9.31 -8.34
CA VAL A 168 -14.09 -10.49 -8.07
C VAL A 168 -14.47 -11.19 -9.37
N GLU A 169 -14.70 -10.44 -10.44
CA GLU A 169 -15.01 -10.99 -11.75
C GLU A 169 -13.85 -11.83 -12.29
N ALA A 170 -12.62 -11.32 -12.21
CA ALA A 170 -11.42 -12.05 -12.62
C ALA A 170 -11.16 -13.28 -11.74
N ILE A 171 -11.34 -13.16 -10.43
CA ILE A 171 -11.20 -14.29 -9.50
C ILE A 171 -12.24 -15.39 -9.80
N LYS A 172 -13.49 -15.02 -10.07
CA LYS A 172 -14.54 -15.98 -10.42
C LYS A 172 -14.35 -16.60 -11.81
N GLU A 173 -13.79 -15.85 -12.75
CA GLU A 173 -13.51 -16.33 -14.10
C GLU A 173 -12.30 -17.28 -14.09
N TYR A 174 -11.20 -16.86 -13.47
CA TYR A 174 -9.93 -17.58 -13.51
C TYR A 174 -9.75 -18.62 -12.43
N LEU A 175 -10.57 -18.64 -11.37
CA LEU A 175 -10.44 -19.64 -10.30
C LEU A 175 -11.74 -20.44 -10.09
N ALA A 176 -12.59 -20.50 -11.12
CA ALA A 176 -13.95 -21.08 -11.02
C ALA A 176 -13.92 -22.51 -10.45
N ASP A 177 -13.06 -23.36 -10.99
CA ASP A 177 -12.94 -24.76 -10.62
C ASP A 177 -12.40 -24.93 -9.19
N THR A 178 -11.42 -24.10 -8.80
CA THR A 178 -10.85 -24.08 -7.45
C THR A 178 -11.89 -23.60 -6.42
N ILE A 179 -12.67 -22.57 -6.76
CA ILE A 179 -13.77 -22.07 -5.93
C ILE A 179 -14.86 -23.12 -5.76
N GLU A 180 -15.23 -23.84 -6.83
CA GLU A 180 -16.22 -24.93 -6.75
C GLU A 180 -15.75 -26.05 -5.82
N GLN A 181 -14.50 -26.50 -5.95
CA GLN A 181 -13.91 -27.50 -5.05
C GLN A 181 -13.94 -27.04 -3.58
N LEU A 182 -13.52 -25.81 -3.31
CA LEU A 182 -13.59 -25.24 -1.95
C LEU A 182 -15.03 -25.19 -1.42
N ASN A 183 -16.01 -24.82 -2.26
CA ASN A 183 -17.41 -24.75 -1.87
C ASN A 183 -18.04 -26.13 -1.63
N ASN A 184 -17.52 -27.18 -2.25
CA ASN A 184 -17.98 -28.56 -2.02
C ASN A 184 -17.28 -29.22 -0.81
N LEU A 185 -16.15 -28.68 -0.35
CA LEU A 185 -15.35 -29.23 0.73
C LEU A 185 -15.93 -28.89 2.12
N THR A 186 -16.77 -29.80 2.62
CA THR A 186 -17.45 -29.67 3.93
C THR A 186 -16.97 -30.68 4.98
N GLU A 187 -16.44 -31.82 4.55
CA GLU A 187 -15.84 -32.85 5.38
C GLU A 187 -14.65 -33.49 4.65
N ILE A 188 -13.70 -34.06 5.39
CA ILE A 188 -12.59 -34.84 4.85
C ILE A 188 -12.49 -36.16 5.63
N LYS A 189 -12.30 -37.27 4.90
CA LYS A 189 -12.08 -38.60 5.49
C LYS A 189 -10.59 -38.90 5.54
N LEU A 190 -10.07 -39.10 6.74
CA LEU A 190 -8.65 -39.38 6.99
C LEU A 190 -8.47 -40.79 7.54
N ASN A 191 -7.44 -41.48 7.06
CA ASN A 191 -6.93 -42.73 7.60
C ASN A 191 -5.80 -42.47 8.60
N ILE A 192 -6.14 -42.36 9.88
CA ILE A 192 -5.16 -42.12 10.94
C ILE A 192 -4.98 -43.43 11.72
N GLY A 193 -3.78 -44.00 11.67
CA GLY A 193 -3.47 -45.24 12.40
C GLY A 193 -4.30 -46.46 11.95
N GLY A 194 -4.76 -46.50 10.69
CA GLY A 194 -5.61 -47.57 10.16
C GLY A 194 -7.10 -47.38 10.40
N VAL A 195 -7.51 -46.27 11.01
CA VAL A 195 -8.91 -45.93 11.29
C VAL A 195 -9.37 -44.81 10.37
N MET A 196 -10.36 -45.10 9.52
CA MET A 196 -11.04 -44.10 8.70
C MET A 196 -11.99 -43.28 9.57
N THR A 197 -11.72 -41.98 9.69
CA THR A 197 -12.55 -41.04 10.45
C THR A 197 -12.93 -39.84 9.57
N SER A 198 -14.19 -39.40 9.63
CA SER A 198 -14.65 -38.18 8.95
C SER A 198 -14.47 -36.98 9.88
N TYR A 199 -13.83 -35.93 9.38
CA TYR A 199 -13.62 -34.67 10.08
C TYR A 199 -14.34 -33.54 9.34
N PRO A 200 -15.16 -32.72 10.02
CA PRO A 200 -15.74 -31.54 9.41
C PRO A 200 -14.66 -30.52 9.05
N VAL A 201 -14.81 -29.83 7.92
CA VAL A 201 -13.92 -28.74 7.50
C VAL A 201 -14.58 -27.41 7.83
N GLU A 202 -13.95 -26.65 8.71
CA GLU A 202 -14.34 -25.28 9.00
C GLU A 202 -13.52 -24.30 8.17
N GLN A 203 -14.21 -23.53 7.33
CA GLN A 203 -13.57 -22.57 6.44
C GLN A 203 -13.51 -21.17 7.05
N TYR A 204 -12.33 -20.57 6.94
CA TYR A 204 -12.01 -19.22 7.38
C TYR A 204 -11.54 -18.38 6.20
N LEU A 205 -11.71 -17.06 6.29
CA LEU A 205 -11.24 -16.12 5.28
C LEU A 205 -10.23 -15.16 5.90
N ALA A 206 -9.00 -15.15 5.40
CA ALA A 206 -7.93 -14.23 5.77
C ALA A 206 -7.38 -13.50 4.54
N GLY A 207 -6.41 -12.61 4.74
CA GLY A 207 -5.88 -11.69 3.74
C GLY A 207 -6.11 -10.25 4.15
N ASP A 208 -5.67 -9.31 3.33
CA ASP A 208 -5.88 -7.89 3.63
C ASP A 208 -7.39 -7.54 3.61
N LEU A 209 -7.74 -6.34 4.11
CA LEU A 209 -9.15 -5.93 4.13
C LEU A 209 -9.75 -5.84 2.72
N LYS A 210 -8.96 -5.47 1.71
CA LYS A 210 -9.46 -5.28 0.35
C LYS A 210 -9.92 -6.61 -0.24
N PHE A 211 -9.10 -7.65 -0.13
CA PHE A 211 -9.44 -9.01 -0.51
C PHE A 211 -10.67 -9.50 0.24
N GLN A 212 -10.70 -9.34 1.57
CA GLN A 212 -11.84 -9.76 2.38
C GLN A 212 -13.15 -9.07 1.95
N TYR A 213 -13.13 -7.75 1.71
CA TYR A 213 -14.30 -7.02 1.22
C TYR A 213 -14.79 -7.56 -0.13
N GLN A 214 -13.88 -7.85 -1.05
CA GLN A 214 -14.21 -8.37 -2.37
C GLN A 214 -14.86 -9.75 -2.27
N MET A 215 -14.29 -10.66 -1.47
CA MET A 215 -14.79 -12.04 -1.36
C MET A 215 -16.18 -12.16 -0.74
N ILE A 216 -16.63 -11.14 0.01
CA ILE A 216 -17.98 -11.09 0.60
C ILE A 216 -18.93 -10.14 -0.12
N GLY A 217 -18.50 -9.50 -1.22
CA GLY A 217 -19.34 -8.58 -1.98
C GLY A 217 -19.57 -7.21 -1.32
N HIS A 218 -18.61 -6.70 -0.55
CA HIS A 218 -18.70 -5.40 0.12
C HIS A 218 -17.95 -4.29 -0.65
N LYS A 219 -18.46 -3.05 -0.61
CA LYS A 219 -17.91 -1.88 -1.32
C LYS A 219 -16.60 -1.32 -0.73
N GLY A 220 -16.02 -1.99 0.26
CA GLY A 220 -14.72 -1.62 0.82
C GLY A 220 -14.71 -0.56 1.93
N ALA A 221 -13.49 -0.21 2.34
CA ALA A 221 -13.16 0.68 3.46
C ALA A 221 -13.68 2.12 3.29
N ALA A 222 -13.81 2.61 2.06
CA ALA A 222 -14.22 3.98 1.77
C ALA A 222 -15.75 4.19 1.83
N ALA A 223 -16.51 3.11 1.94
CA ALA A 223 -17.96 3.12 1.88
C ALA A 223 -18.61 3.71 3.14
N LYS A 224 -19.88 4.13 3.03
CA LYS A 224 -20.62 4.76 4.14
C LYS A 224 -20.77 3.82 5.33
N LYS A 225 -20.97 2.53 5.09
CA LYS A 225 -21.02 1.49 6.13
C LYS A 225 -19.81 0.58 5.93
N SER A 226 -18.64 0.99 6.42
CA SER A 226 -17.36 0.35 6.07
C SER A 226 -17.09 -0.97 6.80
N CYS A 227 -17.76 -1.28 7.91
CA CYS A 227 -17.50 -2.52 8.66
C CYS A 227 -18.21 -3.73 8.02
N MET A 228 -17.48 -4.84 7.90
CA MET A 228 -18.02 -6.12 7.41
C MET A 228 -18.92 -6.82 8.43
N HIS A 229 -18.71 -6.56 9.73
CA HIS A 229 -19.39 -7.29 10.80
C HIS A 229 -20.55 -6.51 11.43
N CYS A 230 -20.71 -5.21 11.16
CA CYS A 230 -21.78 -4.42 11.73
C CYS A 230 -22.16 -3.20 10.87
N PHE A 231 -23.26 -2.54 11.21
CA PHE A 231 -23.76 -1.35 10.50
C PHE A 231 -23.14 -0.02 10.98
N SER A 232 -21.86 -0.02 11.36
CA SER A 232 -21.14 1.22 11.74
C SER A 232 -21.05 2.20 10.57
N ASP A 233 -21.25 3.49 10.81
CA ASP A 233 -20.90 4.50 9.82
C ASP A 233 -19.37 4.65 9.70
N GLY A 234 -18.90 4.76 8.47
CA GLY A 234 -17.51 5.07 8.14
C GLY A 234 -17.23 6.56 8.35
N ARG A 235 -15.94 6.90 8.52
CA ARG A 235 -15.46 8.29 8.66
C ARG A 235 -16.07 9.06 9.85
N VAL A 236 -16.53 8.36 10.87
CA VAL A 236 -16.94 8.96 12.15
C VAL A 236 -15.71 9.57 12.82
N LYS A 237 -15.85 10.75 13.43
CA LYS A 237 -14.77 11.41 14.18
C LYS A 237 -14.47 10.64 15.46
N ILE A 238 -13.20 10.51 15.83
CA ILE A 238 -12.81 9.79 17.05
C ILE A 238 -13.44 10.43 18.29
N GLY A 239 -13.51 11.77 18.35
CA GLY A 239 -14.10 12.48 19.48
C GLY A 239 -15.55 12.10 19.76
N SER A 240 -16.34 11.80 18.72
CA SER A 240 -17.74 11.39 18.82
C SER A 240 -17.94 9.87 18.82
N TYR A 241 -16.86 9.09 18.75
CA TYR A 241 -16.95 7.63 18.72
C TYR A 241 -17.28 7.07 20.11
N GLU A 242 -18.30 6.23 20.21
CA GLU A 242 -18.66 5.55 21.46
C GLU A 242 -18.44 4.04 21.29
N ARG A 243 -17.46 3.52 22.04
CA ARG A 243 -17.16 2.08 22.03
C ARG A 243 -18.31 1.30 22.66
N GLY A 244 -18.66 0.15 22.08
CA GLY A 244 -19.65 -0.76 22.66
C GLY A 244 -21.08 -0.23 22.66
N ARG A 245 -21.35 0.90 21.98
CA ARG A 245 -22.71 1.24 21.57
C ARG A 245 -23.21 0.02 20.80
N CYS A 246 -24.32 -0.62 21.21
CA CYS A 246 -24.81 -1.87 20.62
C CYS A 246 -25.07 -1.72 19.10
N LEU A 247 -24.02 -1.89 18.29
CA LEU A 247 -24.10 -1.85 16.85
C LEU A 247 -24.72 -3.17 16.42
N LYS A 248 -25.80 -3.09 15.64
CA LYS A 248 -26.41 -4.27 15.03
C LYS A 248 -25.32 -5.02 14.25
N ALA A 249 -25.05 -6.26 14.64
CA ALA A 249 -24.18 -7.15 13.89
C ALA A 249 -24.82 -7.47 12.53
N ARG A 250 -24.00 -7.61 11.51
CA ARG A 250 -24.42 -8.16 10.22
C ARG A 250 -24.51 -9.68 10.31
N THR A 251 -25.36 -10.24 9.48
CA THR A 251 -25.47 -11.67 9.20
C THR A 251 -25.32 -11.89 7.70
N GLU A 252 -25.11 -13.13 7.30
CA GLU A 252 -25.10 -13.56 5.90
C GLU A 252 -26.45 -13.25 5.23
N ALA A 253 -27.55 -13.37 5.97
CA ALA A 253 -28.88 -12.98 5.51
C ALA A 253 -29.00 -11.47 5.27
N ASP A 254 -28.40 -10.63 6.13
CA ASP A 254 -28.36 -9.18 5.87
C ASP A 254 -27.60 -8.86 4.58
N TYR A 255 -26.47 -9.55 4.31
CA TYR A 255 -25.71 -9.39 3.06
C TYR A 255 -26.53 -9.77 1.82
N LEU A 256 -27.26 -10.89 1.87
CA LEU A 256 -28.12 -11.32 0.77
C LEU A 256 -29.27 -10.33 0.50
N LEU A 257 -29.88 -9.79 1.57
CA LEU A 257 -30.93 -8.78 1.45
C LEU A 257 -30.40 -7.46 0.89
N ASP A 258 -29.24 -7.02 1.38
CA ASP A 258 -28.58 -5.79 0.94
C ASP A 258 -28.08 -5.89 -0.52
N SER A 259 -27.61 -7.06 -0.96
CA SER A 259 -27.16 -7.27 -2.35
C SER A 259 -28.33 -7.29 -3.34
N ALA A 260 -29.52 -7.69 -2.92
CA ALA A 260 -30.73 -7.61 -3.73
C ALA A 260 -31.30 -6.17 -3.87
N ASN A 261 -30.79 -5.20 -3.09
CA ASN A 261 -31.34 -3.84 -3.02
C ASN A 261 -30.38 -2.78 -3.60
N GLU A 262 -30.67 -2.29 -4.81
CA GLU A 262 -29.86 -1.26 -5.45
C GLU A 262 -29.89 0.11 -4.72
N LYS A 263 -31.01 0.44 -4.05
CA LYS A 263 -31.23 1.77 -3.45
C LYS A 263 -30.67 1.90 -2.05
N ASN A 264 -30.75 0.84 -1.24
CA ASN A 264 -30.24 0.83 0.14
C ASN A 264 -29.41 -0.42 0.41
N SER A 265 -28.30 -0.53 -0.33
CA SER A 265 -27.39 -1.67 -0.23
C SER A 265 -26.55 -1.70 1.05
N ASN A 266 -26.64 -0.71 1.95
CA ASN A 266 -25.78 -0.61 3.13
C ASN A 266 -24.30 -0.91 2.85
N SER A 267 -23.78 -0.44 1.71
CA SER A 267 -22.40 -0.70 1.26
C SER A 267 -22.07 -2.12 0.78
N VAL A 268 -23.07 -2.96 0.50
CA VAL A 268 -22.95 -4.21 -0.25
C VAL A 268 -23.04 -3.93 -1.76
N ILE A 269 -22.38 -4.73 -2.59
CA ILE A 269 -22.40 -4.61 -4.04
C ILE A 269 -23.70 -5.26 -4.56
N PRO A 270 -24.52 -4.56 -5.36
CA PRO A 270 -25.75 -5.15 -5.89
C PRO A 270 -25.49 -6.42 -6.70
N GLY A 271 -26.31 -7.45 -6.52
CA GLY A 271 -26.17 -8.75 -7.17
C GLY A 271 -24.97 -9.58 -6.71
N SER A 272 -24.23 -9.14 -5.69
CA SER A 272 -23.11 -9.89 -5.15
C SER A 272 -23.55 -10.98 -4.16
N ALA A 273 -22.66 -11.96 -3.99
CA ALA A 273 -22.74 -13.03 -3.02
C ALA A 273 -21.33 -13.37 -2.56
N PHE A 274 -21.21 -14.12 -1.46
CA PHE A 274 -19.92 -14.63 -1.01
C PHE A 274 -19.31 -15.52 -2.10
N VAL A 275 -18.01 -15.38 -2.32
CA VAL A 275 -17.27 -16.22 -3.28
C VAL A 275 -17.12 -17.64 -2.72
N PHE A 276 -16.83 -17.74 -1.42
CA PHE A 276 -16.70 -18.98 -0.69
C PHE A 276 -17.92 -19.19 0.22
N ASN A 277 -18.86 -20.04 -0.21
CA ASN A 277 -20.17 -20.24 0.40
C ASN A 277 -20.10 -20.88 1.79
N ASN A 278 -19.03 -21.62 2.08
CA ASN A 278 -18.81 -22.27 3.37
C ASN A 278 -18.15 -21.35 4.41
N VAL A 279 -17.65 -20.17 4.00
CA VAL A 279 -17.11 -19.17 4.91
C VAL A 279 -18.26 -18.41 5.56
N ARG A 280 -18.36 -18.50 6.88
CA ARG A 280 -19.29 -17.70 7.68
C ARG A 280 -18.71 -16.32 7.97
N LEU A 281 -19.56 -15.31 8.14
CA LEU A 281 -19.15 -13.95 8.51
C LEU A 281 -18.38 -13.94 9.85
N ALA A 282 -18.72 -14.86 10.75
CA ALA A 282 -18.04 -15.06 12.03
C ALA A 282 -16.62 -15.66 11.88
N ASN A 283 -16.29 -16.23 10.72
CA ASN A 283 -15.02 -16.90 10.40
C ASN A 283 -14.11 -16.06 9.50
N ILE A 284 -14.47 -14.80 9.22
CA ILE A 284 -13.56 -13.85 8.60
C ILE A 284 -12.58 -13.39 9.67
N VAL A 285 -11.30 -13.65 9.45
CA VAL A 285 -10.23 -13.36 10.39
C VAL A 285 -9.90 -11.86 10.33
N PRO A 286 -10.05 -11.08 11.42
CA PRO A 286 -9.62 -9.69 11.41
C PRO A 286 -8.11 -9.61 11.14
N PRO A 287 -7.67 -8.91 10.08
CA PRO A 287 -6.30 -9.00 9.59
C PRO A 287 -5.32 -8.35 10.57
N SER A 288 -4.67 -9.19 11.37
CA SER A 288 -3.94 -8.77 12.58
C SER A 288 -2.75 -7.87 12.26
N LEU A 289 -1.93 -8.25 11.28
CA LEU A 289 -0.77 -7.49 10.83
C LEU A 289 -1.23 -6.13 10.27
N HIS A 290 -2.19 -6.14 9.36
CA HIS A 290 -2.64 -4.91 8.69
C HIS A 290 -3.39 -3.97 9.63
N ILE A 291 -4.11 -4.50 10.63
CA ILE A 291 -4.74 -3.71 11.68
C ILE A 291 -3.66 -2.99 12.51
N LEU A 292 -2.69 -3.74 13.06
CA LEU A 292 -1.65 -3.17 13.93
C LEU A 292 -0.81 -2.14 13.17
N MET A 293 -0.31 -2.48 11.97
CA MET A 293 0.42 -1.56 11.11
C MET A 293 -0.40 -0.30 10.80
N GLY A 294 -1.68 -0.46 10.43
CA GLY A 294 -2.51 0.67 10.05
C GLY A 294 -2.84 1.61 11.22
N VAL A 295 -3.07 1.06 12.42
CA VAL A 295 -3.34 1.84 13.64
C VAL A 295 -2.07 2.55 14.10
N ALA A 296 -0.96 1.83 14.24
CA ALA A 296 0.32 2.40 14.65
C ALA A 296 0.78 3.50 13.69
N HIS A 297 0.69 3.27 12.39
CA HIS A 297 1.09 4.25 11.39
C HIS A 297 0.19 5.50 11.41
N ARG A 298 -1.14 5.32 11.43
CA ARG A 298 -2.08 6.46 11.33
C ARG A 298 -2.07 7.34 12.57
N TYR A 299 -2.06 6.72 13.76
CA TYR A 299 -2.29 7.44 15.01
C TYR A 299 -1.04 7.59 15.86
N GLY A 300 -0.02 6.77 15.65
CA GLY A 300 1.29 6.90 16.30
C GLY A 300 2.31 7.60 15.40
N PHE A 301 2.87 6.87 14.44
CA PHE A 301 4.02 7.35 13.66
C PHE A 301 3.72 8.62 12.87
N LYS A 302 2.60 8.67 12.13
CA LYS A 302 2.21 9.88 11.40
C LYS A 302 1.98 11.07 12.32
N PHE A 303 1.43 10.86 13.52
CA PHE A 303 1.25 11.95 14.48
C PHE A 303 2.59 12.54 14.91
N LEU A 304 3.59 11.71 15.16
CA LEU A 304 4.95 12.16 15.49
C LEU A 304 5.62 12.88 14.31
N LEU A 305 5.39 12.41 13.08
CA LEU A 305 5.86 13.12 11.88
C LEU A 305 5.20 14.49 11.74
N ASP A 306 3.89 14.57 11.97
CA ASP A 306 3.16 15.84 11.91
C ASP A 306 3.64 16.79 13.03
N LEU A 307 3.94 16.27 14.23
CA LEU A 307 4.52 17.04 15.33
C LEU A 307 5.93 17.55 15.03
N ALA A 308 6.80 16.71 14.44
CA ALA A 308 8.14 17.13 14.02
C ALA A 308 8.06 18.23 12.95
N MET A 309 7.18 18.05 11.97
CA MET A 309 6.91 19.03 10.91
C MET A 309 6.42 20.37 11.48
N ASP A 310 5.54 20.36 12.49
CA ASP A 310 5.08 21.58 13.16
C ASP A 310 6.20 22.29 13.94
N ILE A 311 7.11 21.54 14.57
CA ILE A 311 8.29 22.11 15.26
C ILE A 311 9.30 22.70 14.26
N ASP A 312 9.52 22.03 13.14
CA ASP A 312 10.46 22.47 12.10
C ASP A 312 9.93 23.64 11.27
N ASN A 313 8.63 23.91 11.31
CA ASN A 313 8.02 25.04 10.61
C ASN A 313 8.40 26.37 11.26
N LYS A 314 9.44 26.99 10.72
CA LYS A 314 9.92 28.32 11.11
C LYS A 314 9.19 29.46 10.37
N SER A 315 8.20 29.15 9.54
CA SER A 315 7.39 30.16 8.84
C SER A 315 6.24 30.67 9.72
N ASN A 316 5.68 31.82 9.37
CA ASN A 316 4.45 32.34 10.01
C ASN A 316 3.17 31.66 9.51
N THR A 317 3.28 30.71 8.58
CA THR A 317 2.14 30.05 7.93
C THR A 317 1.88 28.71 8.61
N LYS A 318 0.62 28.43 8.96
CA LYS A 318 0.25 27.10 9.46
C LYS A 318 0.35 26.07 8.34
N ILE A 319 0.77 24.86 8.69
CA ILE A 319 0.84 23.76 7.73
C ILE A 319 -0.57 23.16 7.52
N ASP A 320 -1.38 23.88 6.76
CA ASP A 320 -2.60 23.34 6.14
C ASP A 320 -2.36 23.29 4.62
N LYS A 321 -2.81 22.20 3.96
CA LYS A 321 -2.76 22.08 2.49
C LYS A 321 -3.41 23.27 1.79
N ARG A 322 -4.43 23.89 2.39
CA ARG A 322 -5.04 25.10 1.82
C ARG A 322 -4.09 26.29 1.90
N ASP A 323 -3.52 26.54 3.06
CA ASP A 323 -2.67 27.70 3.33
C ASP A 323 -1.37 27.65 2.52
N MET A 324 -0.79 26.47 2.37
CA MET A 324 0.39 26.26 1.52
C MET A 324 0.11 26.55 0.04
N ASN A 325 -1.03 26.08 -0.49
CA ASN A 325 -1.45 26.39 -1.86
C ASN A 325 -1.75 27.89 -2.04
N VAL A 326 -2.23 28.57 -1.00
CA VAL A 326 -2.47 30.02 -1.03
C VAL A 326 -1.15 30.76 -1.16
N LYS A 327 -0.16 30.46 -0.29
CA LYS A 327 1.16 31.09 -0.33
C LYS A 327 1.93 30.83 -1.64
N GLU A 328 1.87 29.61 -2.15
CA GLU A 328 2.49 29.29 -3.44
C GLU A 328 1.83 30.06 -4.60
N LYS A 329 0.50 30.25 -4.55
CA LYS A 329 -0.22 31.07 -5.53
C LYS A 329 0.12 32.55 -5.41
N GLU A 330 0.22 33.08 -4.20
CA GLU A 330 0.63 34.48 -3.95
C GLU A 330 2.02 34.74 -4.54
N TYR A 331 3.00 33.88 -4.24
CA TYR A 331 4.36 33.99 -4.80
C TYR A 331 4.37 33.94 -6.33
N ASN A 332 3.68 32.95 -6.92
CA ASN A 332 3.63 32.79 -8.37
C ASN A 332 2.87 33.94 -9.07
N GLY A 333 1.83 34.47 -8.43
CA GLY A 333 1.07 35.64 -8.88
C GLY A 333 1.94 36.88 -8.95
N LEU A 334 2.55 37.25 -7.82
CA LEU A 334 3.43 38.42 -7.71
C LEU A 334 4.64 38.31 -8.64
N LYS A 335 5.24 37.12 -8.75
CA LYS A 335 6.36 36.89 -9.69
C LYS A 335 5.96 37.17 -11.13
N LYS A 336 4.81 36.65 -11.57
CA LYS A 336 4.29 36.87 -12.92
C LYS A 336 3.94 38.34 -13.17
N HIS A 337 3.42 39.03 -12.17
CA HIS A 337 3.15 40.47 -12.22
C HIS A 337 4.44 41.27 -12.39
N LEU A 338 5.46 40.97 -11.57
CA LEU A 338 6.78 41.59 -11.64
C LEU A 338 7.47 41.34 -12.98
N ASP A 339 7.47 40.10 -13.49
CA ASP A 339 8.03 39.77 -14.81
C ASP A 339 7.38 40.60 -15.94
N SER A 340 6.06 40.84 -15.85
CA SER A 340 5.35 41.72 -16.80
C SER A 340 5.70 43.19 -16.59
N PHE A 341 5.96 43.61 -15.35
CA PHE A 341 6.29 44.99 -15.01
C PHE A 341 7.73 45.36 -15.41
N GLU A 342 8.66 44.41 -15.40
CA GLU A 342 9.99 44.59 -15.97
C GLU A 342 9.93 44.94 -17.46
N VAL A 343 9.00 44.35 -18.22
CA VAL A 343 8.74 44.73 -19.62
C VAL A 343 8.20 46.16 -19.71
N VAL A 344 7.31 46.57 -18.81
CA VAL A 344 6.81 47.96 -18.73
C VAL A 344 7.96 48.95 -18.54
N LEU A 345 8.88 48.68 -17.61
CA LEU A 345 10.06 49.52 -17.37
C LEU A 345 10.99 49.57 -18.59
N GLN A 346 11.21 48.44 -19.27
CA GLN A 346 11.98 48.40 -20.50
C GLN A 346 11.35 49.28 -21.60
N VAL A 347 10.02 49.21 -21.76
CA VAL A 347 9.28 50.05 -22.71
C VAL A 347 9.39 51.53 -22.32
N MET A 348 9.18 51.89 -21.06
CA MET A 348 9.35 53.27 -20.57
C MET A 348 10.75 53.83 -20.88
N SER A 349 11.80 53.01 -20.69
CA SER A 349 13.17 53.40 -21.04
C SER A 349 13.34 53.73 -22.53
N ARG A 350 12.62 53.06 -23.42
CA ARG A 350 12.67 53.33 -24.88
C ARG A 350 11.95 54.60 -25.28
N PHE A 351 10.87 54.96 -24.59
CA PHE A 351 10.24 56.27 -24.76
C PHE A 351 11.21 57.39 -24.41
N LYS A 352 11.95 57.24 -23.32
CA LYS A 352 12.98 58.19 -22.89
C LYS A 352 14.11 58.35 -23.90
N THR A 353 14.57 57.26 -24.50
CA THR A 353 15.66 57.26 -25.50
C THR A 353 15.18 57.49 -26.93
N SER A 354 13.87 57.68 -27.16
CA SER A 354 13.27 57.77 -28.50
C SER A 354 13.56 56.57 -29.41
N THR A 355 13.68 55.37 -28.83
CA THR A 355 13.99 54.11 -29.55
C THR A 355 12.81 53.13 -29.53
N ILE A 356 11.59 53.63 -29.60
CA ILE A 356 10.37 52.80 -29.57
C ILE A 356 10.29 51.90 -30.81
N ILE A 357 9.78 50.68 -30.63
CA ILE A 357 9.52 49.75 -31.74
C ILE A 357 8.04 49.85 -32.14
N PRO A 358 7.67 50.45 -33.29
CA PRO A 358 6.27 50.73 -33.59
C PRO A 358 5.40 49.46 -33.66
N ALA A 359 4.27 49.47 -32.95
CA ALA A 359 3.26 48.40 -33.03
C ALA A 359 2.45 48.51 -34.34
N GLN A 360 2.21 47.38 -35.02
CA GLN A 360 1.55 47.34 -36.35
C GLN A 360 0.02 47.49 -36.30
N SER A 361 -0.61 47.32 -35.13
CA SER A 361 -2.07 47.41 -34.97
C SER A 361 -2.42 47.85 -33.55
N HIS A 362 -2.56 49.15 -33.32
CA HIS A 362 -3.08 49.68 -32.05
C HIS A 362 -4.49 50.20 -32.25
N THR A 363 -5.50 49.53 -31.68
CA THR A 363 -6.91 49.78 -31.96
C THR A 363 -7.63 50.61 -30.89
N SER A 364 -7.05 50.82 -29.70
CA SER A 364 -7.67 51.64 -28.64
C SER A 364 -7.02 53.04 -28.52
N PRO A 365 -7.84 54.12 -28.40
CA PRO A 365 -7.33 55.49 -28.26
C PRO A 365 -6.73 55.69 -26.87
N CYS A 366 -5.50 56.23 -26.80
CA CYS A 366 -4.85 56.63 -25.56
C CYS A 366 -4.14 57.97 -25.74
N SER A 367 -4.50 58.92 -24.88
CA SER A 367 -4.02 60.31 -24.90
C SER A 367 -2.73 60.52 -24.08
N ALA A 368 -2.18 59.46 -23.48
CA ALA A 368 -0.96 59.52 -22.69
C ALA A 368 0.24 59.89 -23.58
N GLU A 369 1.14 60.71 -23.03
CA GLU A 369 2.39 61.09 -23.70
C GLU A 369 3.25 59.83 -23.95
N TRP A 370 3.38 59.00 -22.92
CA TRP A 370 3.99 57.67 -23.00
C TRP A 370 2.90 56.61 -23.08
N CYS A 371 2.23 56.53 -24.23
CA CYS A 371 1.33 55.42 -24.52
C CYS A 371 2.16 54.15 -24.77
N LEU A 372 2.36 53.35 -23.72
CA LEU A 372 3.29 52.20 -23.71
C LEU A 372 3.01 51.18 -24.80
N PHE A 373 1.74 51.00 -25.19
CA PHE A 373 1.36 50.08 -26.25
C PHE A 373 1.70 50.56 -27.67
N ARG A 374 2.26 51.77 -27.85
CA ARG A 374 2.89 52.15 -29.12
C ARG A 374 4.18 51.36 -29.36
N ASP A 375 4.79 50.80 -28.31
CA ASP A 375 5.91 49.86 -28.44
C ASP A 375 5.40 48.40 -28.55
N ASN A 376 5.84 47.70 -29.59
CA ASN A 376 5.46 46.32 -29.89
C ASN A 376 5.88 45.32 -28.80
N GLU A 377 6.86 45.65 -27.96
CA GLU A 377 7.28 44.76 -26.86
C GLU A 377 6.29 44.73 -25.70
N MET A 378 5.42 45.75 -25.58
CA MET A 378 4.38 45.79 -24.55
C MET A 378 3.46 44.55 -24.61
N LYS A 379 3.33 43.88 -25.76
CA LYS A 379 2.58 42.62 -25.89
C LYS A 379 3.14 41.46 -25.04
N LYS A 380 4.41 41.55 -24.61
CA LYS A 380 5.04 40.55 -23.74
C LYS A 380 4.67 40.76 -22.26
N ALA A 381 4.18 41.94 -21.88
CA ALA A 381 3.70 42.25 -20.54
C ALA A 381 2.28 41.71 -20.33
N GLY A 382 2.12 40.38 -20.32
CA GLY A 382 0.82 39.70 -20.44
C GLY A 382 -0.21 40.02 -19.34
N VAL A 383 0.23 40.55 -18.18
CA VAL A 383 -0.67 41.02 -17.12
C VAL A 383 -1.31 42.37 -17.46
N PHE A 384 -0.56 43.28 -18.08
CA PHE A 384 -0.99 44.64 -18.37
C PHE A 384 -1.74 44.71 -19.71
N LYS A 385 -3.07 44.79 -19.65
CA LYS A 385 -3.94 44.87 -20.84
C LYS A 385 -4.14 46.31 -21.29
N SER A 386 -4.60 46.51 -22.54
CA SER A 386 -4.93 47.82 -23.09
C SER A 386 -6.29 48.35 -22.57
N THR A 387 -6.56 48.17 -21.27
CA THR A 387 -7.78 48.58 -20.58
C THR A 387 -7.88 50.12 -20.58
N PRO A 388 -8.88 50.71 -21.23
CA PRO A 388 -9.07 52.16 -21.25
C PRO A 388 -9.69 52.65 -19.93
N LEU A 389 -9.25 53.82 -19.47
CA LEU A 389 -9.76 54.55 -18.31
C LEU A 389 -9.93 56.02 -18.64
N ARG A 390 -10.99 56.63 -18.13
CA ARG A 390 -11.23 58.06 -18.29
C ARG A 390 -10.67 58.83 -17.10
N CYS A 391 -9.83 59.83 -17.37
CA CYS A 391 -9.31 60.74 -16.34
C CYS A 391 -10.44 61.58 -15.72
N ALA A 392 -10.53 61.62 -14.40
CA ALA A 392 -11.55 62.41 -13.69
C ALA A 392 -11.39 63.92 -13.93
N THR A 393 -10.16 64.43 -13.96
CA THR A 393 -9.89 65.86 -14.15
C THR A 393 -10.04 66.33 -15.60
N CYS A 394 -9.44 65.63 -16.57
CA CYS A 394 -9.38 66.11 -17.96
C CYS A 394 -10.27 65.35 -18.94
N SER A 395 -11.00 64.32 -18.49
CA SER A 395 -11.90 63.48 -19.30
C SER A 395 -11.25 62.73 -20.48
N GLU A 396 -9.93 62.82 -20.65
CA GLU A 396 -9.15 62.09 -21.65
C GLU A 396 -9.07 60.60 -21.32
N VAL A 397 -9.05 59.77 -22.37
CA VAL A 397 -8.94 58.32 -22.23
C VAL A 397 -7.48 57.88 -22.28
N ASN A 398 -7.05 57.13 -21.28
CA ASN A 398 -5.69 56.59 -21.16
C ASN A 398 -5.76 55.10 -20.84
N HIS A 399 -4.77 54.30 -21.21
CA HIS A 399 -4.71 52.94 -20.67
C HIS A 399 -4.37 52.97 -19.19
N ALA A 400 -4.91 52.01 -18.42
CA ALA A 400 -4.64 51.87 -16.99
C ALA A 400 -3.14 51.95 -16.64
N VAL A 401 -2.32 51.12 -17.29
CA VAL A 401 -0.85 51.12 -17.10
C VAL A 401 -0.18 52.44 -17.51
N CYS A 402 -0.72 53.14 -18.51
CA CYS A 402 -0.23 54.44 -18.97
C CYS A 402 -0.62 55.59 -18.02
N SER A 403 -1.58 55.35 -17.12
CA SER A 403 -2.02 56.29 -16.09
C SER A 403 -1.34 56.08 -14.73
N GLY A 404 -0.44 55.10 -14.60
CA GLY A 404 0.29 54.84 -13.35
C GLY A 404 -0.26 53.67 -12.52
N LEU A 405 -1.26 52.94 -13.02
CA LEU A 405 -1.80 51.77 -12.33
C LEU A 405 -0.88 50.57 -12.59
N TRP A 406 0.00 50.31 -11.62
CA TRP A 406 1.12 49.39 -11.76
C TRP A 406 1.10 48.27 -10.73
N SER A 407 0.49 48.45 -9.56
CA SER A 407 0.44 47.44 -8.50
C SER A 407 -0.56 46.31 -8.82
N GLU A 408 -0.43 45.16 -8.14
CA GLU A 408 -1.43 44.08 -8.24
C GLU A 408 -2.81 44.58 -7.76
N ASP A 409 -2.83 45.30 -6.64
CA ASP A 409 -4.04 45.87 -6.04
C ASP A 409 -4.79 46.79 -7.01
N ASP A 410 -4.07 47.62 -7.78
CA ASP A 410 -4.66 48.50 -8.80
C ASP A 410 -5.41 47.67 -9.86
N TRP A 411 -4.80 46.57 -10.32
CA TRP A 411 -5.34 45.73 -11.38
C TRP A 411 -6.46 44.81 -10.91
N GLU A 412 -6.42 44.38 -9.66
CA GLU A 412 -7.53 43.69 -9.03
C GLU A 412 -8.74 44.63 -8.86
N LEU A 413 -8.50 45.85 -8.35
CA LEU A 413 -9.56 46.86 -8.18
C LEU A 413 -10.24 47.22 -9.51
N LEU A 414 -9.44 47.41 -10.57
CA LEU A 414 -9.93 47.68 -11.92
C LEU A 414 -10.88 46.62 -12.48
N SER A 415 -10.74 45.38 -12.02
CA SER A 415 -11.62 44.29 -12.45
C SER A 415 -13.01 44.35 -11.79
N GLN A 416 -13.12 45.09 -10.68
CA GLN A 416 -14.34 45.17 -9.87
C GLN A 416 -15.07 46.50 -10.06
N VAL A 417 -14.33 47.61 -10.13
CA VAL A 417 -14.87 48.97 -10.21
C VAL A 417 -13.95 49.82 -11.09
N GLU A 418 -14.53 50.73 -11.89
CA GLU A 418 -13.74 51.75 -12.59
C GLU A 418 -13.30 52.83 -11.57
N PRO A 419 -12.00 52.98 -11.28
CA PRO A 419 -11.55 53.85 -10.20
C PRO A 419 -11.56 55.32 -10.65
N ASP A 420 -11.99 56.21 -9.75
CA ASP A 420 -11.86 57.66 -9.92
C ASP A 420 -10.38 58.05 -9.85
N MET A 421 -9.73 58.14 -11.00
CA MET A 421 -8.28 58.37 -11.12
C MET A 421 -7.95 59.51 -12.06
N ASP A 422 -6.89 60.24 -11.71
CA ASP A 422 -6.29 61.26 -12.55
C ASP A 422 -5.12 60.69 -13.35
N CYS A 423 -5.01 61.09 -14.63
CA CYS A 423 -3.88 60.68 -15.46
C CYS A 423 -2.57 61.29 -14.94
N LEU A 424 -1.43 60.64 -15.23
CA LEU A 424 -0.10 61.10 -14.81
C LEU A 424 0.16 62.59 -15.10
N ARG A 425 -0.36 63.11 -16.22
CA ARG A 425 -0.27 64.53 -16.57
C ARG A 425 -1.03 65.44 -15.60
N CYS A 426 -2.26 65.08 -15.23
CA CYS A 426 -3.07 65.85 -14.26
C CYS A 426 -2.47 65.75 -12.85
N CYS A 427 -1.80 64.64 -12.54
CA CYS A 427 -0.98 64.48 -11.34
C CYS A 427 0.38 65.21 -11.39
N GLY A 428 0.67 65.99 -12.45
CA GLY A 428 1.91 66.75 -12.59
C GLY A 428 3.16 65.91 -12.87
N ARG A 429 3.03 64.62 -13.19
CA ARG A 429 4.14 63.71 -13.46
C ARG A 429 4.51 63.72 -14.94
N LYS A 430 5.81 63.83 -15.25
CA LYS A 430 6.36 63.85 -16.63
C LYS A 430 7.73 63.19 -16.72
N GLY A 431 8.02 62.61 -17.88
CA GLY A 431 9.36 62.13 -18.24
C GLY A 431 10.02 61.25 -17.17
N ALA A 432 11.19 61.66 -16.69
CA ALA A 432 11.98 60.91 -15.70
C ALA A 432 11.24 60.66 -14.37
N MET A 433 10.30 61.53 -13.96
CA MET A 433 9.53 61.33 -12.72
C MET A 433 8.62 60.10 -12.81
N ILE A 434 8.06 59.81 -13.99
CA ILE A 434 7.20 58.63 -14.22
C ILE A 434 8.03 57.35 -14.08
N GLU A 435 9.26 57.34 -14.60
CA GLU A 435 10.17 56.21 -14.48
C GLU A 435 10.62 55.99 -13.03
N GLU A 436 10.90 57.06 -12.27
CA GLU A 436 11.25 56.98 -10.86
C GLU A 436 10.11 56.41 -10.01
N ASP A 437 8.88 56.88 -10.24
CA ASP A 437 7.68 56.35 -9.59
C ASP A 437 7.50 54.86 -9.91
N ALA A 438 7.68 54.46 -11.18
CA ALA A 438 7.57 53.06 -11.60
C ALA A 438 8.66 52.17 -10.95
N ARG A 439 9.91 52.65 -10.88
CA ARG A 439 11.01 51.94 -10.21
C ARG A 439 10.83 51.82 -8.71
N LYS A 440 10.11 52.77 -8.08
CA LYS A 440 9.74 52.63 -6.66
C LYS A 440 8.78 51.47 -6.47
N VAL A 441 7.74 51.37 -7.29
CA VAL A 441 6.77 50.26 -7.27
C VAL A 441 7.46 48.92 -7.56
N GLU A 442 8.40 48.88 -8.51
CA GLU A 442 9.21 47.68 -8.81
C GLU A 442 9.98 47.20 -7.57
N ARG A 443 10.61 48.13 -6.83
CA ARG A 443 11.40 47.80 -5.65
C ARG A 443 10.53 47.24 -4.54
N GLU A 444 9.37 47.84 -4.30
CA GLU A 444 8.40 47.35 -3.31
C GLU A 444 7.89 45.94 -3.66
N MET A 445 7.62 45.66 -4.94
CA MET A 445 7.25 44.31 -5.39
C MET A 445 8.39 43.29 -5.21
N ARG A 446 9.63 43.68 -5.51
CA ARG A 446 10.80 42.81 -5.32
C ARG A 446 11.04 42.47 -3.85
N GLU A 447 10.92 43.46 -2.97
CA GLU A 447 11.04 43.26 -1.52
C GLU A 447 9.98 42.29 -0.99
N LYS A 448 8.72 42.48 -1.39
CA LYS A 448 7.61 41.56 -1.06
C LYS A 448 7.85 40.15 -1.61
N LEU A 449 8.35 40.03 -2.85
CA LEU A 449 8.60 38.73 -3.48
C LEU A 449 9.70 37.95 -2.77
N GLU A 450 10.78 38.63 -2.34
CA GLU A 450 11.86 38.01 -1.58
C GLU A 450 11.41 37.58 -0.17
N GLU A 451 10.53 38.35 0.47
CA GLU A 451 9.92 37.94 1.75
C GLU A 451 9.06 36.67 1.58
N LEU A 452 8.15 36.66 0.60
CA LEU A 452 7.33 35.49 0.29
C LEU A 452 8.16 34.27 -0.08
N LYS A 453 9.25 34.47 -0.83
CA LYS A 453 10.17 33.39 -1.21
C LYS A 453 10.82 32.76 0.01
N ARG A 454 11.33 33.57 0.95
CA ARG A 454 11.93 33.06 2.20
C ARG A 454 10.91 32.31 3.05
N GLU A 455 9.69 32.85 3.19
CA GLU A 455 8.62 32.15 3.90
C GLU A 455 8.29 30.79 3.28
N LEU A 456 8.20 30.74 1.95
CA LEU A 456 7.93 29.50 1.21
C LEU A 456 9.08 28.49 1.34
N GLU A 457 10.33 28.93 1.28
CA GLU A 457 11.51 28.07 1.49
C GLU A 457 11.52 27.45 2.90
N MET A 458 11.23 28.25 3.95
CA MET A 458 11.12 27.74 5.32
C MET A 458 9.98 26.73 5.48
N LEU A 459 8.80 27.04 4.91
CA LEU A 459 7.65 26.14 4.94
C LEU A 459 7.94 24.83 4.21
N MET A 460 8.58 24.90 3.04
CA MET A 460 8.91 23.72 2.23
C MET A 460 9.96 22.83 2.90
N THR A 461 10.92 23.41 3.61
CA THR A 461 11.89 22.64 4.40
C THR A 461 11.17 21.73 5.39
N ALA A 462 10.19 22.25 6.14
CA ALA A 462 9.41 21.46 7.08
C ALA A 462 8.53 20.42 6.37
N VAL A 463 7.78 20.82 5.34
CA VAL A 463 6.83 19.96 4.61
C VAL A 463 7.53 18.81 3.87
N ASN A 464 8.73 19.05 3.34
CA ASN A 464 9.52 18.03 2.66
C ASN A 464 10.20 17.06 3.64
N GLY A 465 10.10 17.32 4.95
CA GLY A 465 10.78 16.52 5.97
C GLY A 465 12.28 16.76 6.04
N GLU A 466 12.75 17.95 5.61
CA GLU A 466 14.16 18.35 5.60
C GLU A 466 14.53 19.16 6.85
N GLY A 467 13.66 19.14 7.87
CA GLY A 467 13.87 19.84 9.13
C GLY A 467 14.71 19.04 10.13
N GLU A 468 15.30 19.76 11.08
CA GLU A 468 16.20 19.20 12.10
C GLU A 468 15.47 18.23 13.04
N LYS A 469 14.23 18.56 13.43
CA LYS A 469 13.44 17.69 14.31
C LYS A 469 13.02 16.41 13.59
N ARG A 470 12.72 16.49 12.29
CA ARG A 470 12.45 15.32 11.47
C ARG A 470 13.66 14.39 11.38
N GLU A 471 14.85 14.95 11.16
CA GLU A 471 16.11 14.18 11.10
C GLU A 471 16.40 13.46 12.44
N GLU A 472 16.22 14.15 13.57
CA GLU A 472 16.38 13.53 14.91
C GLU A 472 15.41 12.34 15.13
N LEU A 473 14.15 12.50 14.71
CA LEU A 473 13.15 11.43 14.84
C LEU A 473 13.48 10.23 13.96
N GLU A 474 13.82 10.46 12.68
CA GLU A 474 14.19 9.39 11.76
C GLU A 474 15.46 8.66 12.21
N LYS A 475 16.41 9.40 12.79
CA LYS A 475 17.59 8.79 13.41
C LYS A 475 17.22 7.90 14.59
N ALA A 476 16.35 8.35 15.49
CA ALA A 476 15.89 7.53 16.62
C ALA A 476 15.14 6.26 16.17
N TRP A 477 14.42 6.32 15.04
CA TRP A 477 13.84 5.13 14.43
C TRP A 477 14.88 4.23 13.77
N GLY A 478 15.90 4.80 13.12
CA GLY A 478 17.04 4.07 12.58
C GLY A 478 17.84 3.32 13.65
N ASP A 479 18.04 3.93 14.82
CA ASP A 479 18.66 3.31 16.00
C ASP A 479 17.83 2.12 16.54
N CYS A 480 16.51 2.13 16.30
CA CYS A 480 15.60 1.01 16.55
C CYS A 480 15.55 -0.03 15.40
N GLU A 481 16.49 0.05 14.44
CA GLU A 481 16.53 -0.77 13.21
C GLU A 481 15.24 -0.68 12.36
N ALA A 482 14.63 0.51 12.32
CA ALA A 482 13.45 0.82 11.53
C ALA A 482 13.72 2.05 10.66
N ASP A 483 14.29 1.83 9.48
CA ASP A 483 14.62 2.90 8.53
C ASP A 483 13.51 3.06 7.48
N MET A 484 13.07 4.30 7.27
CA MET A 484 12.22 4.70 6.15
C MET A 484 13.10 4.99 4.93
N SER A 485 13.52 3.95 4.21
CA SER A 485 14.35 4.15 3.01
C SER A 485 13.63 5.00 1.94
N ALA A 486 14.38 5.67 1.06
CA ALA A 486 13.82 6.42 -0.07
C ALA A 486 12.87 5.60 -0.99
N TRP A 487 12.97 4.27 -0.96
CA TRP A 487 12.11 3.33 -1.69
C TRP A 487 10.90 2.86 -0.86
N GLN A 488 10.95 2.96 0.47
CA GLN A 488 9.89 2.58 1.40
C GLN A 488 9.49 3.79 2.25
N GLN A 489 8.54 4.57 1.74
CA GLN A 489 7.99 5.76 2.41
C GLN A 489 7.20 5.45 3.69
N ASN A 490 6.99 4.17 4.03
CA ASN A 490 6.23 3.73 5.21
C ASN A 490 6.91 2.53 5.88
N PHE A 491 6.61 2.31 7.16
CA PHE A 491 7.07 1.15 7.93
C PHE A 491 6.44 -0.18 7.51
N THR A 492 7.26 -1.24 7.51
CA THR A 492 6.83 -2.63 7.32
C THR A 492 6.28 -3.24 8.62
N GLY A 493 5.77 -4.47 8.55
CA GLY A 493 5.35 -5.23 9.74
C GLY A 493 6.47 -5.40 10.76
N ASN A 494 7.67 -5.75 10.31
CA ASN A 494 8.84 -5.90 11.17
C ASN A 494 9.23 -4.59 11.85
N HIS A 495 9.23 -3.48 11.10
CA HIS A 495 9.48 -2.15 11.67
C HIS A 495 8.44 -1.82 12.75
N THR A 496 7.15 -2.05 12.46
CA THR A 496 6.06 -1.79 13.41
C THR A 496 6.24 -2.59 14.71
N MET A 497 6.60 -3.87 14.61
CA MET A 497 6.84 -4.71 15.80
C MET A 497 8.00 -4.22 16.67
N LYS A 498 9.09 -3.73 16.05
CA LYS A 498 10.23 -3.15 16.78
C LYS A 498 9.87 -1.81 17.42
N LEU A 499 9.19 -0.94 16.68
CA LEU A 499 8.84 0.41 17.14
C LEU A 499 7.73 0.42 18.20
N LEU A 500 6.92 -0.64 18.31
CA LEU A 500 5.91 -0.77 19.37
C LEU A 500 6.46 -1.37 20.68
N GLN A 501 7.75 -1.71 20.76
CA GLN A 501 8.39 -2.07 22.04
C GLN A 501 8.48 -0.84 22.94
N GLU A 502 8.28 -1.02 24.25
CA GLU A 502 8.27 0.07 25.22
C GLU A 502 9.59 0.87 25.20
N GLU A 503 10.72 0.18 25.08
CA GLU A 503 12.05 0.79 25.00
C GLU A 503 12.19 1.66 23.74
N ALA A 504 11.68 1.19 22.60
CA ALA A 504 11.70 1.94 21.34
C ALA A 504 10.80 3.18 21.44
N VAL A 505 9.57 3.02 21.98
CA VAL A 505 8.63 4.12 22.22
C VAL A 505 9.28 5.20 23.06
N ASN A 506 9.89 4.83 24.19
CA ASN A 506 10.57 5.78 25.06
C ASN A 506 11.75 6.47 24.35
N HIS A 507 12.50 5.74 23.53
CA HIS A 507 13.63 6.28 22.80
C HIS A 507 13.21 7.37 21.79
N TYR A 508 12.33 7.06 20.84
CA TYR A 508 11.98 8.03 19.81
C TYR A 508 11.04 9.14 20.30
N THR A 509 10.27 8.93 21.37
CA THR A 509 9.44 10.00 21.96
C THR A 509 10.27 11.01 22.75
N SER A 510 11.46 10.62 23.26
CA SER A 510 12.38 11.53 23.96
C SER A 510 12.95 12.65 23.08
N VAL A 511 12.81 12.53 21.76
CA VAL A 511 13.14 13.58 20.76
C VAL A 511 12.26 14.82 20.93
N PHE A 512 11.07 14.64 21.50
CA PHE A 512 10.10 15.71 21.74
C PHE A 512 10.19 16.23 23.18
N PRO A 513 9.86 17.51 23.42
CA PRO A 513 9.78 18.05 24.77
C PRO A 513 8.82 17.22 25.63
N PRO A 514 9.15 16.97 26.91
CA PRO A 514 8.25 16.25 27.80
C PRO A 514 6.93 17.01 27.93
N THR A 515 5.84 16.33 27.61
CA THR A 515 4.48 16.78 27.89
C THR A 515 3.98 16.04 29.12
N ASP A 516 3.15 16.70 29.94
CA ASP A 516 2.60 16.15 31.19
C ASP A 516 1.67 14.91 31.00
N GLU A 517 1.53 14.39 29.77
CA GLU A 517 0.36 13.58 29.38
C GLU A 517 0.70 12.28 28.61
N ILE A 518 1.79 11.59 28.96
CA ILE A 518 2.00 10.20 28.52
C ILE A 518 1.63 9.26 29.68
N LEU A 519 0.33 9.12 29.92
CA LEU A 519 -0.22 8.12 30.84
C LEU A 519 -0.67 6.90 30.03
N HIS A 520 -0.43 5.71 30.57
CA HIS A 520 -0.45 4.45 29.84
C HIS A 520 -1.80 3.74 29.75
N ASP A 521 -2.94 4.37 30.09
CA ASP A 521 -4.20 3.64 30.17
C ASP A 521 -5.35 4.20 29.33
N VAL A 522 -5.73 3.36 28.36
CA VAL A 522 -6.82 3.45 27.37
C VAL A 522 -6.47 4.26 26.11
N MET A 523 -5.88 3.59 25.10
CA MET A 523 -5.64 4.12 23.74
C MET A 523 -6.78 5.01 23.21
N LEU A 524 -8.04 4.58 23.32
CA LEU A 524 -9.19 5.36 22.84
C LEU A 524 -9.39 6.68 23.61
N HIS A 525 -9.08 6.74 24.91
CA HIS A 525 -9.16 7.95 25.71
C HIS A 525 -8.17 8.99 25.20
N HIS A 526 -6.90 8.60 25.01
CA HIS A 526 -5.87 9.49 24.46
C HIS A 526 -6.17 9.91 23.03
N LEU A 527 -6.63 8.99 22.17
CA LEU A 527 -7.04 9.35 20.81
C LEU A 527 -8.20 10.38 20.82
N LYS A 528 -9.14 10.27 21.76
CA LYS A 528 -10.20 11.28 21.92
C LYS A 528 -9.68 12.62 22.41
N GLN A 529 -8.69 12.62 23.28
CA GLN A 529 -8.11 13.85 23.82
C GLN A 529 -7.27 14.57 22.75
N PHE A 530 -6.34 13.87 22.11
CA PHE A 530 -5.32 14.47 21.25
C PHE A 530 -5.66 14.46 19.76
N GLN A 531 -6.51 13.52 19.32
CA GLN A 531 -6.81 13.30 17.90
C GLN A 531 -8.33 13.22 17.65
N SER A 532 -9.12 14.00 18.40
CA SER A 532 -10.60 14.01 18.30
C SER A 532 -11.13 14.25 16.88
N GLN A 533 -10.41 15.06 16.10
CA GLN A 533 -10.77 15.45 14.73
C GLN A 533 -10.34 14.43 13.68
N GLU A 534 -9.55 13.42 14.04
CA GLU A 534 -9.23 12.32 13.15
C GLU A 534 -10.43 11.42 12.90
N ASN A 535 -10.43 10.74 11.76
CA ASN A 535 -11.47 9.79 11.42
C ASN A 535 -11.16 8.42 12.02
N MET A 536 -12.17 7.74 12.54
CA MET A 536 -12.14 6.33 12.89
C MET A 536 -11.91 5.49 11.63
N THR A 537 -10.75 4.84 11.54
CA THR A 537 -10.44 3.94 10.43
C THR A 537 -11.19 2.60 10.61
N PRO A 538 -11.50 1.87 9.51
CA PRO A 538 -12.07 0.53 9.63
C PRO A 538 -11.20 -0.41 10.46
N LYS A 539 -9.86 -0.29 10.36
CA LYS A 539 -8.89 -1.07 11.14
C LYS A 539 -9.00 -0.81 12.64
N LEU A 540 -9.05 0.47 13.06
CA LEU A 540 -9.22 0.81 14.48
C LEU A 540 -10.58 0.36 15.00
N HIS A 541 -11.65 0.51 14.21
CA HIS A 541 -12.97 0.02 14.58
C HIS A 541 -13.00 -1.52 14.75
N LEU A 542 -12.38 -2.28 13.84
CA LEU A 542 -12.24 -3.74 13.95
C LEU A 542 -11.49 -4.12 15.23
N LEU A 543 -10.38 -3.45 15.53
CA LEU A 543 -9.61 -3.67 16.75
C LEU A 543 -10.45 -3.46 18.02
N LEU A 544 -11.22 -2.37 18.07
CA LEU A 544 -11.97 -1.97 19.27
C LEU A 544 -13.23 -2.81 19.52
N GLU A 545 -13.93 -3.21 18.44
CA GLU A 545 -15.26 -3.83 18.52
C GLU A 545 -15.28 -5.32 18.16
N HIS A 546 -14.42 -5.80 17.25
CA HIS A 546 -14.60 -7.11 16.60
C HIS A 546 -13.49 -8.12 16.89
N VAL A 547 -12.27 -7.67 17.21
CA VAL A 547 -11.15 -8.58 17.57
C VAL A 547 -11.46 -9.37 18.85
N LEU A 548 -11.92 -8.73 19.93
CA LEU A 548 -12.25 -9.46 21.17
C LEU A 548 -13.40 -10.46 21.00
N PRO A 549 -14.53 -10.13 20.34
CA PRO A 549 -15.54 -11.14 20.00
C PRO A 549 -15.01 -12.31 19.16
N PHE A 550 -14.14 -12.04 18.18
CA PHE A 550 -13.48 -13.07 17.39
C PHE A 550 -12.63 -13.99 18.28
N MET A 551 -11.76 -13.43 19.10
CA MET A 551 -10.91 -14.20 20.04
C MET A 551 -11.72 -15.01 21.05
N ARG A 552 -12.82 -14.47 21.58
CA ARG A 552 -13.68 -15.21 22.52
C ARG A 552 -14.31 -16.44 21.88
N ARG A 553 -14.70 -16.32 20.60
CA ARG A 553 -15.29 -17.40 19.82
C ARG A 553 -14.25 -18.46 19.46
N HIS A 554 -13.13 -18.03 18.87
CA HIS A 554 -12.16 -18.91 18.22
C HIS A 554 -10.94 -19.23 19.07
N LYS A 555 -10.85 -18.68 20.29
CA LYS A 555 -9.71 -18.81 21.23
C LYS A 555 -8.36 -18.34 20.68
N THR A 556 -8.40 -17.62 19.57
CA THR A 556 -7.23 -17.09 18.88
C THR A 556 -7.62 -15.84 18.09
N TRP A 557 -6.66 -14.96 17.85
CA TRP A 557 -6.80 -13.88 16.86
C TRP A 557 -6.16 -14.26 15.53
N ALA A 558 -4.97 -14.88 15.57
CA ALA A 558 -4.10 -15.02 14.42
C ALA A 558 -3.56 -16.46 14.26
N LYS A 559 -4.37 -17.48 14.60
CA LYS A 559 -4.00 -18.88 14.32
C LYS A 559 -3.71 -19.05 12.83
N THR A 560 -4.59 -18.60 11.95
CA THR A 560 -4.24 -18.32 10.55
C THR A 560 -4.43 -16.84 10.31
N SER A 561 -3.51 -16.21 9.57
CA SER A 561 -3.53 -14.78 9.31
C SER A 561 -2.84 -14.49 7.97
N GLU A 562 -2.89 -13.23 7.55
CA GLU A 562 -2.18 -12.76 6.37
C GLU A 562 -0.63 -12.86 6.50
N GLN A 563 -0.10 -13.05 7.71
CA GLN A 563 1.35 -13.04 7.94
C GLN A 563 2.08 -14.10 7.13
N GLY A 564 1.48 -15.28 6.98
CA GLY A 564 2.08 -16.33 6.17
C GLY A 564 2.08 -15.99 4.67
N LEU A 565 1.05 -15.28 4.18
CA LEU A 565 1.01 -14.82 2.79
C LEU A 565 2.13 -13.81 2.49
N GLU A 566 2.41 -12.88 3.42
CA GLU A 566 3.53 -11.94 3.27
C GLU A 566 4.88 -12.68 3.19
N ALA A 567 5.06 -13.72 4.00
CA ALA A 567 6.25 -14.56 3.94
C ALA A 567 6.32 -15.37 2.63
N LEU A 568 5.19 -15.89 2.15
CA LEU A 568 5.08 -16.57 0.85
C LEU A 568 5.41 -15.62 -0.31
N HIS A 569 4.95 -14.37 -0.24
CA HIS A 569 5.22 -13.33 -1.23
C HIS A 569 6.73 -13.12 -1.43
N ALA A 570 7.51 -13.10 -0.35
CA ALA A 570 8.97 -13.01 -0.41
C ALA A 570 9.64 -14.25 -1.05
N ILE A 571 9.02 -15.43 -0.95
CA ILE A 571 9.47 -16.65 -1.64
C ILE A 571 9.14 -16.57 -3.13
N VAL A 572 7.92 -16.14 -3.48
CA VAL A 572 7.49 -15.95 -4.87
C VAL A 572 8.43 -15.00 -5.60
N ASN A 573 8.78 -13.85 -5.00
CA ASN A 573 9.73 -12.90 -5.59
C ASN A 573 11.12 -13.52 -5.84
N ARG A 574 11.60 -14.37 -4.93
CA ARG A 574 12.84 -15.12 -5.12
C ARG A 574 12.74 -16.12 -6.27
N LEU A 575 11.62 -16.84 -6.38
CA LEU A 575 11.39 -17.79 -7.47
C LEU A 575 11.22 -17.10 -8.82
N LEU A 576 10.52 -15.97 -8.88
CA LEU A 576 10.42 -15.15 -10.09
C LEU A 576 11.80 -14.71 -10.58
N ASN A 577 12.67 -14.27 -9.66
CA ASN A 577 14.06 -13.95 -9.97
C ASN A 577 14.86 -15.18 -10.42
N LYS A 578 14.68 -16.34 -9.78
CA LYS A 578 15.31 -17.61 -10.17
C LYS A 578 14.95 -17.99 -11.60
N TYR A 579 13.67 -17.87 -11.97
CA TYR A 579 13.15 -18.22 -13.29
C TYR A 579 13.10 -17.04 -14.27
N ARG A 580 13.81 -15.93 -14.00
CA ARG A 580 13.77 -14.71 -14.84
C ARG A 580 14.23 -14.92 -16.29
N CYS A 581 14.97 -16.00 -16.55
CA CYS A 581 15.45 -16.36 -17.88
C CYS A 581 14.37 -17.07 -18.73
N THR A 582 13.30 -17.55 -18.11
CA THR A 582 12.15 -18.16 -18.78
C THR A 582 11.34 -17.05 -19.46
N ARG A 583 11.47 -16.96 -20.79
CA ARG A 583 10.87 -15.85 -21.57
C ARG A 583 9.35 -15.89 -21.62
N ASN A 584 8.77 -17.09 -21.61
CA ASN A 584 7.33 -17.27 -21.57
C ASN A 584 6.87 -17.15 -20.11
N LYS A 585 6.01 -16.15 -19.84
CA LYS A 585 5.56 -15.85 -18.47
C LYS A 585 4.73 -16.98 -17.89
N GLU A 586 3.90 -17.62 -18.70
CA GLU A 586 3.14 -18.80 -18.31
C GLU A 586 4.05 -19.94 -17.82
N GLU A 587 5.14 -20.23 -18.53
CA GLU A 587 6.12 -21.25 -18.14
C GLU A 587 6.88 -20.84 -16.87
N GLN A 588 7.26 -19.56 -16.76
CA GLN A 588 7.90 -19.02 -15.56
C GLN A 588 7.00 -19.20 -14.33
N MET A 589 5.72 -18.84 -14.44
CA MET A 589 4.73 -19.02 -13.37
C MET A 589 4.54 -20.50 -13.02
N SER A 590 4.79 -21.42 -13.95
CA SER A 590 4.69 -22.88 -13.72
C SER A 590 5.77 -23.33 -12.78
N GLN A 591 6.98 -22.90 -13.11
CA GLN A 591 8.16 -23.22 -12.35
C GLN A 591 8.04 -22.63 -10.94
N VAL A 592 7.46 -21.44 -10.81
CA VAL A 592 7.13 -20.84 -9.50
C VAL A 592 6.10 -21.69 -8.75
N PHE A 593 4.92 -21.93 -9.32
CA PHE A 593 3.84 -22.67 -8.66
C PHE A 593 4.26 -24.08 -8.24
N CYS A 594 4.91 -24.84 -9.14
CA CYS A 594 5.44 -26.16 -8.83
C CYS A 594 6.50 -26.13 -7.72
N SER A 595 7.35 -25.09 -7.69
CA SER A 595 8.34 -24.94 -6.62
C SER A 595 7.67 -24.66 -5.27
N LEU A 596 6.58 -23.88 -5.24
CA LEU A 596 5.82 -23.64 -4.01
C LEU A 596 5.17 -24.92 -3.48
N LEU A 597 4.54 -25.73 -4.34
CA LEU A 597 4.00 -27.04 -3.95
C LEU A 597 5.08 -27.96 -3.39
N HIS A 598 6.27 -27.96 -3.99
CA HIS A 598 7.40 -28.76 -3.51
C HIS A 598 7.91 -28.31 -2.14
N LEU A 599 7.99 -27.00 -1.89
CA LEU A 599 8.39 -26.44 -0.60
C LEU A 599 7.43 -26.83 0.52
N GLY A 600 6.12 -26.83 0.26
CA GLY A 600 5.11 -27.31 1.20
C GLY A 600 5.34 -28.79 1.56
N TYR A 601 5.45 -29.65 0.54
CA TYR A 601 5.65 -31.09 0.74
C TYR A 601 6.95 -31.43 1.49
N ILE A 602 8.07 -30.78 1.15
CA ILE A 602 9.35 -30.99 1.86
C ILE A 602 9.20 -30.68 3.34
N ASN A 603 8.60 -29.55 3.70
CA ASN A 603 8.50 -29.15 5.09
C ASN A 603 7.50 -29.98 5.90
N SER A 604 6.56 -30.66 5.26
CA SER A 604 5.73 -31.64 5.95
C SER A 604 6.55 -32.87 6.37
N ASN A 605 7.62 -33.20 5.63
CA ASN A 605 8.56 -34.29 5.91
C ASN A 605 9.59 -33.98 7.00
N PHE A 606 9.87 -32.70 7.30
CA PHE A 606 10.84 -32.25 8.31
C PHE A 606 10.14 -31.58 9.49
#